data_AF-A0AAW5EWS6-F1
#
_entry.id   AF-A0AAW5EWS6-F1
#
_cell.length_a   1.000
_cell.length_b   1.000
_cell.length_c   1.000
_cell.angle_alpha   90.00
_cell.angle_beta   90.00
_cell.angle_gamma   90.00
#
_symmetry.space_group_name_H-M   'P 1'
#
loop_
_entity.id
_entity.type
_entity.pdbx_description
1 polymer ?
#
loop_
_entity_poly.entity_id
_entity_poly.type
_entity_poly.pdbx_seq_one_letter_code
_entity_poly.pdbx_strand_id
1 'polypeptide(L)'
;PMALARYGVNVTTLLPGYRPVMAAMEDRRAVAHLPDLLGHATTLWAARAGDVDLLVLDAPTLFDRPGNPYMCPDGQDWPDNGVRFAALSRMAANIAQGQLACYRPDLVHAHDWQAGLTAAYLHYDRMAAGD
;
A
#
# COMPACT_ATOMS: atom_id res chain seq x y z
N PRO A 1 -8.14 6.41 12.47
CA PRO A 1 -8.99 5.69 11.48
C PRO A 1 -10.41 5.42 11.99
N MET A 2 -10.61 4.59 13.01
CA MET A 2 -11.96 4.26 13.53
C MET A 2 -12.73 5.48 14.05
N ALA A 3 -12.05 6.47 14.61
CA ALA A 3 -12.66 7.71 15.08
C ALA A 3 -13.26 8.59 13.96
N LEU A 4 -12.99 8.29 12.68
CA LEU A 4 -13.59 8.97 11.53
C LEU A 4 -14.89 8.31 11.06
N ALA A 5 -15.09 7.03 11.37
CA ALA A 5 -16.29 6.28 10.98
C ALA A 5 -17.57 6.92 11.55
N ARG A 6 -17.51 7.46 12.78
CA ARG A 6 -18.63 8.20 13.40
C ARG A 6 -19.06 9.47 12.65
N TYR A 7 -18.24 9.94 11.72
CA TYR A 7 -18.53 11.10 10.85
C TYR A 7 -18.93 10.67 9.43
N GLY A 8 -19.23 9.38 9.20
CA GLY A 8 -19.61 8.85 7.89
C GLY A 8 -18.45 8.74 6.90
N VAL A 9 -17.20 8.82 7.38
CA VAL A 9 -16.02 8.66 6.54
C VAL A 9 -15.60 7.19 6.54
N ASN A 10 -15.71 6.57 5.38
CA ASN A 10 -15.20 5.22 5.16
C ASN A 10 -13.67 5.28 4.97
N VAL A 11 -12.94 4.50 5.76
CA VAL A 11 -11.48 4.51 5.74
C VAL A 11 -10.98 3.11 5.43
N THR A 12 -10.25 2.97 4.33
CA THR A 12 -9.48 1.76 4.02
C THR A 12 -8.00 2.08 4.11
N THR A 13 -7.25 1.27 4.86
CA THR A 13 -5.81 1.49 5.05
C THR A 13 -5.00 0.58 4.14
N LEU A 14 -4.12 1.17 3.32
CA LEU A 14 -3.14 0.41 2.53
C LEU A 14 -1.90 0.14 3.37
N LEU A 15 -1.51 -1.13 3.50
CA LEU A 15 -0.31 -1.55 4.24
C LEU A 15 0.59 -2.44 3.37
N PRO A 16 1.92 -2.43 3.61
CA PRO A 16 2.80 -3.47 3.07
C PRO A 16 2.45 -4.85 3.65
N GLY A 17 2.55 -5.88 2.82
CA GLY A 17 2.36 -7.29 3.18
C GLY A 17 3.49 -7.87 4.03
N TYR A 18 3.78 -7.26 5.18
CA TYR A 18 4.70 -7.83 6.17
C TYR A 18 4.14 -9.15 6.73
N ARG A 19 5.00 -10.08 7.14
CA ARG A 19 4.58 -11.37 7.73
C ARG A 19 3.49 -11.24 8.80
N PRO A 20 3.59 -10.32 9.79
CA PRO A 20 2.55 -10.17 10.79
C PRO A 20 1.25 -9.61 10.23
N VAL A 21 1.32 -8.72 9.24
CA VAL A 21 0.12 -8.18 8.55
C VAL A 21 -0.56 -9.31 7.79
N MET A 22 0.19 -10.07 7.01
CA MET A 22 -0.33 -11.20 6.22
C MET A 22 -0.98 -12.27 7.10
N ALA A 23 -0.43 -12.52 8.29
CA ALA A 23 -0.97 -13.47 9.25
C ALA A 23 -2.22 -12.98 9.98
N ALA A 24 -2.40 -11.65 10.13
CA ALA A 24 -3.53 -11.04 10.82
C ALA A 24 -4.74 -10.75 9.92
N MET A 25 -4.63 -10.99 8.61
CA MET A 25 -5.73 -10.75 7.66
C MET A 25 -6.88 -11.74 7.84
N GLU A 26 -8.07 -11.20 7.98
CA GLU A 26 -9.36 -11.90 7.97
C GLU A 26 -10.08 -11.63 6.65
N ASP A 27 -10.94 -12.56 6.20
CA ASP A 27 -11.78 -12.43 5.01
C ASP A 27 -11.05 -11.96 3.73
N ARG A 28 -9.81 -12.42 3.54
CA ARG A 28 -8.95 -11.93 2.45
C ARG A 28 -9.46 -12.31 1.06
N ARG A 29 -9.45 -11.37 0.13
CA ARG A 29 -9.78 -11.53 -1.29
C ARG A 29 -8.75 -10.82 -2.16
N ALA A 30 -8.22 -11.48 -3.19
CA ALA A 30 -7.37 -10.82 -4.16
C ALA A 30 -8.23 -9.84 -4.99
N VAL A 31 -7.80 -8.57 -5.08
CA VAL A 31 -8.53 -7.53 -5.82
C VAL A 31 -7.75 -6.99 -7.01
N ALA A 32 -6.43 -7.22 -7.06
CA ALA A 32 -5.61 -6.98 -8.24
C ALA A 32 -4.39 -7.91 -8.24
N HIS A 33 -3.92 -8.23 -9.44
CA HIS A 33 -2.64 -8.87 -9.66
C HIS A 33 -1.85 -8.05 -10.68
N LEU A 34 -0.67 -7.61 -10.28
CA LEU A 34 0.22 -6.81 -11.11
C LEU A 34 1.46 -7.65 -11.38
N PRO A 35 1.73 -8.03 -12.64
CA PRO A 35 2.94 -8.78 -12.97
C PRO A 35 4.19 -7.93 -12.74
N ASP A 36 4.06 -6.61 -12.80
CA ASP A 36 5.14 -5.64 -12.56
C ASP A 36 4.59 -4.42 -11.82
N LEU A 37 5.11 -4.19 -10.61
CA LEU A 37 5.03 -2.94 -9.88
C LEU A 37 6.46 -2.52 -9.50
N LEU A 38 7.08 -1.68 -10.33
CA LEU A 38 8.49 -1.25 -10.19
C LEU A 38 9.48 -2.43 -10.23
N GLY A 39 9.23 -3.43 -11.07
CA GLY A 39 10.03 -4.64 -11.21
C GLY A 39 9.63 -5.78 -10.27
N HIS A 40 8.55 -5.62 -9.50
CA HIS A 40 8.12 -6.61 -8.50
C HIS A 40 6.71 -7.12 -8.78
N ALA A 41 6.58 -8.44 -9.00
CA ALA A 41 5.28 -9.10 -9.07
C ALA A 41 4.54 -8.91 -7.74
N THR A 42 3.29 -8.45 -7.82
CA THR A 42 2.57 -7.94 -6.67
C THR A 42 1.09 -8.35 -6.72
N THR A 43 0.56 -8.79 -5.59
CA THR A 43 -0.88 -9.00 -5.41
C THR A 43 -1.42 -7.97 -4.43
N LEU A 44 -2.57 -7.38 -4.74
CA LEU A 44 -3.30 -6.52 -3.81
C LEU A 44 -4.43 -7.33 -3.19
N TRP A 45 -4.43 -7.45 -1.87
CA TRP A 45 -5.49 -8.11 -1.12
C TRP A 45 -6.41 -7.06 -0.51
N ALA A 46 -7.72 -7.27 -0.60
CA ALA A 46 -8.67 -6.65 0.32
C ALA A 46 -8.90 -7.62 1.48
N ALA A 47 -8.84 -7.12 2.70
CA ALA A 47 -8.98 -7.92 3.91
C ALA A 47 -9.52 -7.05 5.05
N ARG A 48 -9.82 -7.70 6.18
CA ARG A 48 -10.09 -7.03 7.45
C ARG A 48 -9.06 -7.42 8.50
N ALA A 49 -8.92 -6.56 9.50
CA ALA A 49 -8.30 -6.93 10.77
C ALA A 49 -9.19 -6.34 11.87
N GLY A 50 -10.08 -7.17 12.42
CA GLY A 50 -11.16 -6.71 13.29
C GLY A 50 -12.08 -5.71 12.59
N ASP A 51 -12.15 -4.49 13.10
CA ASP A 51 -13.02 -3.42 12.58
C ASP A 51 -12.35 -2.52 11.53
N VAL A 52 -11.15 -2.88 11.07
CA VAL A 52 -10.39 -2.08 10.10
C VAL A 52 -10.40 -2.76 8.73
N ASP A 53 -10.87 -2.03 7.72
CA ASP A 53 -10.75 -2.44 6.33
C ASP A 53 -9.34 -2.15 5.81
N LEU A 54 -8.73 -3.16 5.21
CA LEU A 54 -7.35 -3.14 4.73
C LEU A 54 -7.28 -3.41 3.24
N LEU A 55 -6.35 -2.70 2.60
CA LEU A 55 -5.70 -3.16 1.38
C LEU A 55 -4.27 -3.56 1.75
N VAL A 56 -3.82 -4.72 1.31
CA VAL A 56 -2.47 -5.22 1.64
C VAL A 56 -1.69 -5.48 0.37
N LEU A 57 -0.57 -4.77 0.25
CA LEU A 57 0.37 -4.85 -0.86
C LEU A 57 1.32 -6.04 -0.65
N ASP A 58 0.95 -7.18 -1.22
CA ASP A 58 1.76 -8.40 -1.14
C ASP A 58 2.76 -8.45 -2.30
N ALA A 59 3.96 -7.97 -2.01
CA ALA A 59 5.14 -8.08 -2.86
C ALA A 59 6.25 -8.78 -2.05
N PRO A 60 6.31 -10.12 -2.05
CA PRO A 60 7.20 -10.87 -1.16
C PRO A 60 8.67 -10.49 -1.29
N THR A 61 9.13 -10.16 -2.50
CA THR A 61 10.51 -9.71 -2.75
C THR A 61 10.88 -8.41 -2.02
N LEU A 62 9.88 -7.60 -1.64
CA LEU A 62 10.04 -6.33 -0.92
C LEU A 62 9.73 -6.42 0.59
N PHE A 63 8.74 -7.24 1.00
CA PHE A 63 8.18 -7.18 2.36
C PHE A 63 8.23 -8.48 3.15
N ASP A 64 8.46 -9.64 2.52
CA ASP A 64 8.57 -10.93 3.21
C ASP A 64 10.00 -11.17 3.72
N ARG A 65 10.43 -10.37 4.70
CA ARG A 65 11.80 -10.40 5.25
C ARG A 65 11.84 -10.53 6.77
N PRO A 66 12.87 -11.19 7.34
CA PRO A 66 13.11 -11.19 8.78
C PRO A 66 13.61 -9.83 9.24
N GLY A 67 13.41 -9.48 10.51
CA GLY A 67 13.73 -8.14 11.04
C GLY A 67 12.47 -7.30 11.22
N ASN A 68 12.61 -5.99 11.18
CA ASN A 68 11.47 -5.07 11.32
C ASN A 68 11.17 -4.34 9.99
N PRO A 69 10.06 -3.59 9.89
CA PRO A 69 9.66 -2.89 8.67
C PRO A 69 10.73 -2.00 8.03
N TYR A 70 11.69 -1.48 8.81
CA TYR A 70 12.67 -0.48 8.40
C TYR A 70 14.12 -0.98 8.46
N MET A 71 14.41 -1.90 9.38
CA MET A 71 15.76 -2.38 9.69
C MET A 71 15.90 -3.89 9.49
N CYS A 72 17.04 -4.25 8.94
CA CYS A 72 17.59 -5.60 8.88
C CYS A 72 17.78 -6.19 10.29
N PRO A 73 17.96 -7.52 10.42
CA PRO A 73 18.24 -8.17 11.70
C PRO A 73 19.48 -7.66 12.44
N ASP A 74 20.43 -7.04 11.73
CA ASP A 74 21.64 -6.42 12.28
C ASP A 74 21.43 -4.96 12.75
N GLY A 75 20.20 -4.44 12.63
CA GLY A 75 19.84 -3.09 13.05
C GLY A 75 20.16 -1.98 12.04
N GLN A 76 20.67 -2.31 10.85
CA GLN A 76 20.85 -1.33 9.78
C GLN A 76 19.59 -1.17 8.95
N ASP A 77 19.41 -0.01 8.32
CA ASP A 77 18.34 0.19 7.35
C ASP A 77 18.47 -0.79 6.18
N TRP A 78 17.32 -1.22 5.65
CA TRP A 78 17.34 -1.94 4.37
C TRP A 78 17.86 -1.02 3.27
N PRO A 79 18.88 -1.44 2.49
CA PRO A 79 19.45 -0.60 1.43
C PRO A 79 18.43 -0.25 0.34
N ASP A 80 17.35 -1.03 0.22
CA ASP A 80 16.27 -0.85 -0.74
C ASP A 80 15.01 -0.19 -0.14
N ASN A 81 15.08 0.42 1.05
CA ASN A 81 13.96 1.13 1.67
C ASN A 81 13.29 2.14 0.71
N GLY A 82 14.08 2.87 -0.09
CA GLY A 82 13.54 3.79 -1.10
C GLY A 82 12.63 3.09 -2.12
N VAL A 83 13.03 1.92 -2.63
CA VAL A 83 12.25 1.14 -3.61
C VAL A 83 11.00 0.54 -2.95
N ARG A 84 11.15 -0.01 -1.74
CA ARG A 84 10.06 -0.62 -0.97
C ARG A 84 8.91 0.37 -0.76
N PHE A 85 9.24 1.59 -0.35
CA PHE A 85 8.25 2.63 -0.08
C PHE A 85 7.80 3.39 -1.33
N ALA A 86 8.61 3.41 -2.39
CA ALA A 86 8.14 3.80 -3.73
C ALA A 86 7.06 2.84 -4.26
N ALA A 87 7.21 1.53 -4.07
CA ALA A 87 6.19 0.55 -4.49
C ALA A 87 4.86 0.73 -3.72
N LEU A 88 4.94 0.95 -2.39
CA LEU A 88 3.78 1.30 -1.57
C LEU A 88 3.06 2.54 -2.09
N SER A 89 3.82 3.61 -2.33
CA SER A 89 3.31 4.88 -2.82
C SER A 89 2.73 4.78 -4.24
N ARG A 90 3.36 3.98 -5.12
CA ARG A 90 2.87 3.75 -6.48
C ARG A 90 1.53 3.01 -6.47
N MET A 91 1.38 1.97 -5.64
CA MET A 91 0.09 1.30 -5.48
C MET A 91 -0.98 2.27 -4.97
N ALA A 92 -0.66 3.09 -3.96
CA ALA A 92 -1.60 4.08 -3.44
C ALA A 92 -2.08 5.06 -4.54
N ALA A 93 -1.17 5.51 -5.41
CA ALA A 93 -1.50 6.36 -6.55
C ALA A 93 -2.40 5.65 -7.56
N ASN A 94 -2.08 4.40 -7.94
CA ASN A 94 -2.89 3.60 -8.86
C ASN A 94 -4.33 3.43 -8.35
N ILE A 95 -4.50 3.12 -7.05
CA ILE A 95 -5.82 3.01 -6.41
C ILE A 95 -6.59 4.33 -6.50
N ALA A 96 -5.95 5.44 -6.12
CA ALA A 96 -6.58 6.76 -6.11
C ALA A 96 -6.93 7.28 -7.53
N GLN A 97 -6.19 6.86 -8.54
CA GLN A 97 -6.49 7.11 -9.95
C GLN A 97 -7.62 6.23 -10.50
N GLY A 98 -8.17 5.32 -9.70
CA GLY A 98 -9.28 4.46 -10.10
C GLY A 98 -8.87 3.24 -10.93
N GLN A 99 -7.60 2.83 -10.86
CA GLN A 99 -7.12 1.63 -11.55
C GLN A 99 -7.58 0.32 -10.86
N LEU A 100 -8.26 0.43 -9.71
CA LEU A 100 -8.87 -0.68 -9.00
C LEU A 100 -10.39 -0.65 -9.20
N ALA A 101 -10.93 -1.65 -9.91
CA ALA A 101 -12.35 -1.66 -10.29
C ALA A 101 -13.32 -1.65 -9.10
N CYS A 102 -12.92 -2.22 -7.95
CA CYS A 102 -13.81 -2.36 -6.80
C CYS A 102 -13.71 -1.22 -5.78
N TYR A 103 -12.75 -0.29 -5.93
CA TYR A 103 -12.53 0.76 -4.93
C TYR A 103 -11.76 1.94 -5.52
N ARG A 104 -12.30 3.13 -5.28
CA ARG A 104 -11.63 4.40 -5.60
C ARG A 104 -11.88 5.38 -4.45
N PRO A 105 -10.85 5.85 -3.74
CA PRO A 105 -11.01 6.84 -2.68
C PRO A 105 -11.24 8.24 -3.25
N ASP A 106 -11.97 9.07 -2.50
CA ASP A 106 -12.10 10.51 -2.77
C ASP A 106 -10.85 11.30 -2.36
N LEU A 107 -10.13 10.80 -1.34
CA LEU A 107 -8.95 11.43 -0.74
C LEU A 107 -7.90 10.38 -0.36
N VAL A 108 -6.63 10.72 -0.53
CA VAL A 108 -5.52 9.95 0.01
C VAL A 108 -4.92 10.67 1.22
N HIS A 109 -4.82 9.97 2.35
CA HIS A 109 -4.09 10.43 3.52
C HIS A 109 -2.79 9.61 3.65
N ALA A 110 -1.69 10.20 3.20
CA ALA A 110 -0.36 9.59 3.28
C ALA A 110 0.28 9.89 4.65
N HIS A 111 0.88 8.87 5.27
CA HIS A 111 1.53 9.00 6.57
C HIS A 111 3.05 8.88 6.42
N ASP A 112 3.75 9.96 6.81
CA ASP A 112 5.21 10.03 6.92
C ASP A 112 5.94 9.77 5.57
N TRP A 113 7.27 9.72 5.60
CA TRP A 113 8.12 9.65 4.40
C TRP A 113 7.87 8.39 3.55
N GLN A 114 7.47 7.28 4.18
CA GLN A 114 7.21 5.99 3.53
C GLN A 114 6.05 6.05 2.52
N ALA A 115 5.07 6.91 2.77
CA ALA A 115 3.96 7.15 1.85
C ALA A 115 4.12 8.48 1.07
N GLY A 116 5.21 9.22 1.30
CA GLY A 116 5.42 10.58 0.80
C GLY A 116 5.44 10.68 -0.73
N LEU A 117 5.93 9.64 -1.43
CA LEU A 117 5.94 9.62 -2.90
C LEU A 117 4.54 9.51 -3.53
N THR A 118 3.50 9.18 -2.75
CA THR A 118 2.14 9.04 -3.27
C THR A 118 1.65 10.34 -3.93
N ALA A 119 1.90 11.48 -3.27
CA ALA A 119 1.51 12.78 -3.80
C ALA A 119 2.26 13.13 -5.09
N ALA A 120 3.56 12.79 -5.15
CA ALA A 120 4.38 13.02 -6.35
C ALA A 120 3.86 12.19 -7.53
N TYR A 121 3.60 10.89 -7.34
CA TYR A 121 3.04 10.05 -8.41
C TYR A 121 1.69 10.57 -8.91
N LEU A 122 0.76 10.92 -8.00
CA LEU A 122 -0.54 11.48 -8.38
C LEU A 122 -0.43 12.77 -9.18
N HIS A 123 0.53 13.62 -8.85
CA HIS A 123 0.76 14.88 -9.55
C HIS A 123 1.34 14.67 -10.96
N TYR A 124 2.44 13.92 -11.07
CA TYR A 124 3.18 13.80 -12.32
C TYR A 124 2.54 12.84 -13.32
N ASP A 125 1.84 11.79 -12.88
CA ASP A 125 1.10 10.91 -13.80
C ASP A 125 -0.05 11.66 -14.50
N ARG A 126 -0.68 12.61 -13.79
CA ARG A 126 -1.72 13.47 -14.37
C ARG A 126 -1.18 14.38 -15.46
N MET A 127 0.05 14.86 -15.31
CA MET A 127 0.71 15.65 -16.35
C MET A 127 0.99 14.79 -17.57
N ALA A 128 1.45 13.55 -17.38
CA ALA A 128 1.74 12.63 -18.48
C ALA A 128 0.47 12.14 -19.23
N ALA A 129 -0.70 12.14 -18.59
CA ALA A 129 -1.97 11.76 -19.22
C ALA A 129 -2.67 12.93 -19.94
N GLY A 130 -2.12 14.15 -19.87
CA GLY A 130 -2.68 15.38 -20.43
C GLY A 130 -2.08 15.85 -21.76
N ASP A 131 -1.17 15.06 -22.34
CA ASP A 131 -0.60 15.24 -23.70
C ASP A 131 -1.27 14.30 -24.72
#